data_AF-A0A7C1V5M2-F1
#
_entry.id   AF-A0A7C1V5M2-F1
#
_cell.length_a   1.000
_cell.length_b   1.000
_cell.length_c   1.000
_cell.angle_alpha   90.00
_cell.angle_beta   90.00
_cell.angle_gamma   90.00
#
_symmetry.space_group_name_H-M   'P 1'
#
loop_
_entity.id
_entity.type
_entity.pdbx_description
1 polymer ?
#
loop_
_entity_poly.entity_id
_entity_poly.type
_entity_poly.pdbx_seq_one_letter_code
_entity_poly.pdbx_strand_id
1 'polypeptide(L)'
;MNKIISLLFFATMLVSCGQGGDNTKNAADQELKPVSVSEIISDAGPLVDEAVQISGTVVHVCRHGGQRLFIIGDEGDERVRITTGEDIAEFDVTLEGETIEVTGIVRELIIDETYLAEWEADVLEGSKLERGEGHEGGVGHGDNHGDADAEHAEDADHDGEHSEGTDIDANDAEQNVKDQLTQIQNVRDEIAESGKDHLSDYWIETVEYTIIKE
;
A
#
# COMPACT_ATOMS: atom_id res chain seq x y z
N MET A 1 -25.88 -80.62 9.66
CA MET A 1 -25.95 -80.55 11.13
C MET A 1 -25.66 -79.12 11.56
N ASN A 2 -26.37 -78.70 12.60
CA ASN A 2 -26.68 -77.32 12.95
C ASN A 2 -25.54 -76.55 13.66
N LYS A 3 -25.46 -75.25 13.35
CA LYS A 3 -25.33 -74.06 14.22
C LYS A 3 -24.16 -73.95 15.22
N ILE A 4 -23.49 -72.79 15.19
CA ILE A 4 -23.10 -71.84 16.28
C ILE A 4 -22.46 -70.64 15.52
N ILE A 5 -23.11 -69.49 15.26
CA ILE A 5 -23.48 -68.33 16.10
C ILE A 5 -22.33 -67.71 16.91
N SER A 6 -22.19 -66.38 16.74
CA SER A 6 -21.57 -65.37 17.63
C SER A 6 -20.23 -64.82 17.13
N LEU A 7 -20.23 -63.73 16.34
CA LEU A 7 -20.40 -62.33 16.75
C LEU A 7 -19.27 -61.84 17.66
N LEU A 8 -18.22 -61.26 17.06
CA LEU A 8 -17.58 -60.09 17.65
C LEU A 8 -17.15 -59.12 16.54
N PHE A 9 -17.76 -57.94 16.64
CA PHE A 9 -17.60 -56.74 15.86
C PHE A 9 -16.21 -56.14 16.12
N PHE A 10 -15.40 -55.93 15.09
CA PHE A 10 -14.38 -54.88 15.13
C PHE A 10 -14.42 -54.16 13.79
N ALA A 11 -15.05 -52.99 13.80
CA ALA A 11 -15.26 -52.14 12.64
C ALA A 11 -13.92 -51.70 12.06
N THR A 12 -13.71 -52.03 10.80
CA THR A 12 -12.65 -51.49 9.96
C THR A 12 -12.90 -50.00 9.74
N MET A 13 -12.06 -49.15 10.34
CA MET A 13 -11.83 -47.82 9.79
C MET A 13 -11.10 -47.97 8.44
N LEU A 14 -11.61 -47.28 7.43
CA LEU A 14 -10.91 -46.41 6.48
C LEU A 14 -11.90 -46.05 5.37
N VAL A 15 -12.69 -44.99 5.60
CA VAL A 15 -13.43 -44.30 4.55
C VAL A 15 -12.41 -43.54 3.71
N SER A 16 -12.12 -44.10 2.53
CA SER A 16 -11.45 -43.41 1.44
C SER A 16 -12.52 -42.75 0.59
N CYS A 17 -12.74 -41.45 0.78
CA CYS A 17 -13.36 -40.59 -0.22
C CYS A 17 -12.29 -39.63 -0.72
N GLY A 18 -11.55 -40.06 -1.74
CA GLY A 18 -10.81 -39.14 -2.60
C GLY A 18 -11.78 -38.47 -3.56
N GLN A 19 -12.42 -37.38 -3.11
CA GLN A 19 -13.08 -36.43 -3.98
C GLN A 19 -12.02 -35.43 -4.44
N GLY A 20 -11.52 -35.60 -5.67
CA GLY A 20 -10.78 -34.54 -6.35
C GLY A 20 -11.73 -33.38 -6.62
N GLY A 21 -11.75 -32.41 -5.71
CA GLY A 21 -12.35 -31.11 -5.94
C GLY A 21 -11.30 -30.22 -6.57
N ASP A 22 -11.45 -29.97 -7.88
CA ASP A 22 -10.85 -28.80 -8.51
C ASP A 22 -11.33 -27.57 -7.73
N ASN A 23 -10.38 -26.84 -7.16
CA ASN A 23 -10.62 -25.53 -6.56
C ASN A 23 -10.85 -24.52 -7.68
N THR A 24 -11.98 -24.63 -8.38
CA THR A 24 -12.59 -23.48 -9.02
C THR A 24 -13.19 -22.65 -7.88
N LYS A 25 -12.41 -21.68 -7.40
CA LYS A 25 -12.91 -20.59 -6.57
C LYS A 25 -14.04 -19.91 -7.35
N ASN A 26 -15.28 -20.28 -7.01
CA ASN A 26 -16.46 -19.54 -7.39
C ASN A 26 -16.41 -18.26 -6.55
N ALA A 27 -15.86 -17.19 -7.10
CA ALA A 27 -16.12 -15.83 -6.63
C ALA A 27 -17.53 -15.47 -7.12
N ALA A 28 -18.55 -15.92 -6.39
CA ALA A 28 -19.93 -15.56 -6.62
C ALA A 28 -20.64 -15.56 -5.27
N ASP A 29 -21.19 -14.39 -4.90
CA ASP A 29 -21.92 -14.08 -3.67
C ASP A 29 -21.10 -13.93 -2.38
N GLN A 30 -20.09 -13.04 -2.40
CA GLN A 30 -19.83 -12.21 -1.22
C GLN A 30 -20.60 -10.90 -1.44
N GLU A 31 -21.49 -10.55 -0.50
CA GLU A 31 -22.14 -9.23 -0.48
C GLU A 31 -21.05 -8.19 -0.15
N LEU A 32 -20.35 -7.70 -1.19
CA LEU A 32 -19.30 -6.71 -1.05
C LEU A 32 -19.91 -5.43 -0.46
N LYS A 33 -19.31 -4.92 0.61
CA LYS A 33 -19.79 -3.69 1.25
C LYS A 33 -19.41 -2.50 0.34
N PRO A 34 -20.38 -1.74 -0.20
CA PRO A 34 -20.08 -0.48 -0.86
C PRO A 34 -19.66 0.53 0.20
N VAL A 35 -18.52 1.20 -0.03
CA VAL A 35 -17.93 2.19 0.86
C VAL A 35 -17.58 3.43 0.06
N SER A 36 -17.89 4.62 0.59
CA SER A 36 -17.51 5.88 -0.07
C SER A 36 -16.07 6.25 0.21
N VAL A 37 -15.48 7.08 -0.66
CA VAL A 37 -14.16 7.69 -0.43
C VAL A 37 -14.11 8.43 0.91
N SER A 38 -15.17 9.16 1.24
CA SER A 38 -15.29 9.86 2.52
C SER A 38 -15.32 8.96 3.75
N GLU A 39 -15.90 7.74 3.65
CA GLU A 39 -15.91 6.77 4.76
C GLU A 39 -14.51 6.21 5.02
N ILE A 40 -13.74 5.92 3.96
CA ILE A 40 -12.33 5.50 4.09
C ILE A 40 -11.49 6.60 4.75
N ILE A 41 -11.65 7.85 4.31
CA ILE A 41 -10.89 8.98 4.88
C ILE A 41 -11.23 9.22 6.35
N SER A 42 -12.52 9.08 6.70
CA SER A 42 -12.98 9.41 8.06
C SER A 42 -12.67 8.31 9.08
N ASP A 43 -12.86 7.03 8.72
CA ASP A 43 -12.68 5.89 9.63
C ASP A 43 -12.53 4.56 8.86
N ALA A 44 -11.32 4.32 8.32
CA ALA A 44 -10.99 3.06 7.65
C ALA A 44 -10.63 1.90 8.61
N GLY A 45 -10.35 2.18 9.88
CA GLY A 45 -9.89 1.18 10.86
C GLY A 45 -10.80 -0.06 10.97
N PRO A 46 -12.14 0.07 11.01
CA PRO A 46 -13.06 -1.07 11.03
C PRO A 46 -13.08 -1.91 9.74
N LEU A 47 -12.46 -1.44 8.66
CA LEU A 47 -12.48 -2.08 7.33
C LEU A 47 -11.15 -2.74 6.99
N VAL A 48 -10.14 -2.64 7.85
CA VAL A 48 -8.82 -3.24 7.62
C VAL A 48 -8.95 -4.74 7.40
N ASP A 49 -8.27 -5.23 6.36
CA ASP A 49 -8.31 -6.60 5.83
C ASP A 49 -9.68 -7.07 5.30
N GLU A 50 -10.67 -6.19 5.20
CA GLU A 50 -11.95 -6.48 4.57
C GLU A 50 -11.94 -6.12 3.08
N ALA A 51 -12.67 -6.91 2.30
CA ALA A 51 -12.93 -6.61 0.90
C ALA A 51 -14.07 -5.58 0.77
N VAL A 52 -13.78 -4.45 0.15
CA VAL A 52 -14.72 -3.35 -0.05
C VAL A 52 -14.87 -3.04 -1.54
N GLN A 53 -16.01 -2.45 -1.88
CA GLN A 53 -16.24 -1.86 -3.19
C GLN A 53 -16.30 -0.35 -3.05
N ILE A 54 -15.45 0.37 -3.78
CA ILE A 54 -15.33 1.83 -3.74
C ILE A 54 -15.37 2.38 -5.15
N SER A 55 -16.02 3.52 -5.32
CA SER A 55 -16.05 4.25 -6.61
C SER A 55 -15.49 5.65 -6.45
N GLY A 56 -14.79 6.14 -7.47
CA GLY A 56 -14.28 7.50 -7.49
C GLY A 56 -13.66 7.89 -8.83
N THR A 57 -13.39 9.18 -8.98
CA THR A 57 -12.70 9.72 -10.15
C THR A 57 -11.19 9.63 -9.94
N VAL A 58 -10.47 9.04 -10.90
CA VAL A 58 -9.01 8.96 -10.85
C VAL A 58 -8.41 10.33 -11.13
N VAL A 59 -7.65 10.87 -10.17
CA VAL A 59 -7.00 12.18 -10.28
C VAL A 59 -5.51 12.08 -10.61
N HIS A 60 -4.89 10.94 -10.31
CA HIS A 60 -3.48 10.72 -10.61
C HIS A 60 -3.17 9.24 -10.77
N VAL A 61 -2.35 8.90 -11.76
CA VAL A 61 -1.72 7.58 -11.89
C VAL A 61 -0.20 7.76 -11.85
N CYS A 62 0.47 7.07 -10.92
CA CYS A 62 1.91 7.19 -10.76
C CYS A 62 2.66 6.69 -12.00
N ARG A 63 3.35 7.58 -12.71
CA ARG A 63 4.10 7.26 -13.94
C ARG A 63 5.38 6.44 -13.71
N HIS A 64 5.85 6.36 -12.46
CA HIS A 64 7.07 5.66 -12.06
C HIS A 64 6.88 4.16 -11.81
N GLY A 65 5.82 3.57 -12.35
CA GLY A 65 5.55 2.13 -12.24
C GLY A 65 4.09 1.74 -12.40
N GLY A 66 3.16 2.71 -12.47
CA GLY A 66 1.73 2.44 -12.65
C GLY A 66 1.08 1.70 -11.47
N GLN A 67 1.81 1.39 -10.40
CA GLN A 67 1.34 0.56 -9.29
C GLN A 67 0.43 1.31 -8.30
N ARG A 68 0.31 2.63 -8.47
CA ARG A 68 -0.47 3.51 -7.61
C ARG A 68 -1.33 4.43 -8.44
N LEU A 69 -2.58 4.58 -8.03
CA LEU A 69 -3.45 5.65 -8.47
C LEU A 69 -4.16 6.28 -7.27
N PHE A 70 -4.70 7.47 -7.47
CA PHE A 70 -5.45 8.19 -6.46
C PHE A 70 -6.84 8.48 -6.99
N ILE A 71 -7.85 8.20 -6.17
CA ILE A 71 -9.24 8.54 -6.47
C ILE A 71 -9.76 9.61 -5.52
N ILE A 72 -10.66 10.45 -6.01
CA ILE A 72 -11.51 11.33 -5.19
C ILE A 72 -12.97 10.87 -5.27
N GLY A 73 -13.74 11.16 -4.23
CA GLY A 73 -15.18 10.93 -4.23
C GLY A 73 -15.93 12.04 -4.95
N ASP A 74 -17.26 11.91 -5.01
CA ASP A 74 -18.13 12.94 -5.59
C ASP A 74 -18.18 14.23 -4.75
N GLU A 75 -17.92 14.10 -3.45
CA GLU A 75 -17.92 15.18 -2.48
C GLU A 75 -16.54 15.32 -1.85
N GLY A 76 -15.82 16.40 -2.19
CA GLY A 76 -14.53 16.76 -1.61
C GLY A 76 -13.33 16.53 -2.54
N ASP A 77 -12.17 17.03 -2.10
CA ASP A 77 -10.91 17.00 -2.86
C ASP A 77 -9.88 16.03 -2.24
N GLU A 78 -10.27 15.36 -1.15
CA GLU A 78 -9.42 14.40 -0.45
C GLU A 78 -9.30 13.10 -1.24
N ARG A 79 -8.08 12.55 -1.27
CA ARG A 79 -7.69 11.45 -2.14
C ARG A 79 -7.52 10.17 -1.33
N VAL A 80 -7.98 9.05 -1.90
CA VAL A 80 -7.67 7.70 -1.39
C VAL A 80 -6.64 7.05 -2.30
N ARG A 81 -5.59 6.48 -1.68
CA ARG A 81 -4.54 5.72 -2.38
C ARG A 81 -5.07 4.34 -2.76
N ILE A 82 -4.96 4.01 -4.03
CA ILE A 82 -5.24 2.68 -4.58
C ILE A 82 -3.93 2.11 -5.12
N THR A 83 -3.66 0.85 -4.79
CA THR A 83 -2.45 0.11 -5.20
C THR A 83 -2.84 -1.11 -6.01
N THR A 84 -1.98 -1.56 -6.90
CA THR A 84 -2.15 -2.83 -7.60
C THR A 84 -2.03 -4.02 -6.65
N GLY A 85 -2.96 -4.98 -6.72
CA GLY A 85 -2.80 -6.29 -6.10
C GLY A 85 -2.05 -7.29 -6.98
N GLU A 86 -2.05 -8.57 -6.59
CA GLU A 86 -1.26 -9.63 -7.26
C GLU A 86 -1.62 -9.83 -8.75
N ASP A 87 -2.88 -9.61 -9.12
CA ASP A 87 -3.40 -9.89 -10.47
C ASP A 87 -3.34 -8.69 -11.43
N ILE A 88 -2.88 -7.52 -10.95
CA ILE A 88 -2.79 -6.29 -11.74
C ILE A 88 -1.34 -5.83 -11.70
N ALA A 89 -0.68 -5.76 -12.86
CA ALA A 89 0.73 -5.35 -12.89
C ALA A 89 0.89 -3.82 -12.76
N GLU A 90 0.05 -3.07 -13.45
CA GLU A 90 0.09 -1.61 -13.53
C GLU A 90 -1.28 -1.06 -13.92
N PHE A 91 -1.57 0.16 -13.50
CA PHE A 91 -2.70 0.97 -13.95
C PHE A 91 -2.30 1.78 -15.19
N ASP A 92 -3.21 1.85 -16.17
CA ASP A 92 -3.01 2.69 -17.35
C ASP A 92 -3.18 4.17 -16.98
N VAL A 93 -2.23 5.01 -17.43
CA VAL A 93 -2.31 6.47 -17.27
C VAL A 93 -3.53 7.07 -17.95
N THR A 94 -4.13 6.39 -18.94
CA THR A 94 -5.39 6.83 -19.55
C THR A 94 -6.58 6.77 -18.61
N LEU A 95 -6.44 6.15 -17.42
CA LEU A 95 -7.47 6.19 -16.39
C LEU A 95 -7.62 7.57 -15.76
N GLU A 96 -6.63 8.47 -15.86
CA GLU A 96 -6.75 9.83 -15.32
C GLU A 96 -7.97 10.55 -15.92
N GLY A 97 -8.89 10.98 -15.05
CA GLY A 97 -10.17 11.61 -15.40
C GLY A 97 -11.34 10.63 -15.59
N GLU A 98 -11.09 9.31 -15.60
CA GLU A 98 -12.15 8.31 -15.64
C GLU A 98 -12.71 8.04 -14.23
N THR A 99 -14.00 7.70 -14.17
CA THR A 99 -14.61 7.17 -12.94
C THR A 99 -14.50 5.66 -12.94
N ILE A 100 -13.93 5.10 -11.87
CA ILE A 100 -13.74 3.66 -11.72
C ILE A 100 -14.48 3.13 -10.50
N GLU A 101 -14.91 1.89 -10.58
CA GLU A 101 -15.32 1.06 -9.44
C GLU A 101 -14.20 0.06 -9.15
N VAL A 102 -13.70 0.06 -7.92
CA VAL A 102 -12.60 -0.77 -7.45
C VAL A 102 -13.13 -1.72 -6.40
N THR A 103 -12.91 -3.02 -6.60
CA THR A 103 -13.01 -4.02 -5.56
C THR A 103 -11.60 -4.27 -5.02
N GLY A 104 -11.39 -4.04 -3.74
CA GLY A 104 -10.07 -4.17 -3.13
C GLY A 104 -10.10 -4.44 -1.64
N ILE A 105 -8.94 -4.74 -1.08
CA ILE A 105 -8.73 -5.01 0.34
C ILE A 105 -8.20 -3.74 1.00
N VAL A 106 -8.82 -3.28 2.08
CA VAL A 106 -8.29 -2.15 2.84
C VAL A 106 -7.07 -2.61 3.63
N ARG A 107 -5.99 -1.87 3.53
CA ARG A 107 -4.73 -2.12 4.23
C ARG A 107 -4.39 -0.94 5.13
N GLU A 108 -3.64 -1.22 6.18
CA GLU A 108 -3.20 -0.26 7.17
C GLU A 108 -1.70 -0.43 7.43
N LEU A 109 -0.97 0.69 7.47
CA LEU A 109 0.38 0.76 7.99
C LEU A 109 0.30 1.46 9.35
N ILE A 110 0.57 0.69 10.40
CA ILE A 110 0.66 1.20 11.77
C ILE A 110 2.07 1.77 11.95
N ILE A 111 2.12 3.08 12.19
CA ILE A 111 3.36 3.83 12.45
C ILE A 111 3.39 4.09 13.95
N ASP A 112 4.01 3.17 14.69
CA ASP A 112 4.20 3.25 16.14
C ASP A 112 5.69 3.49 16.49
N GLU A 113 6.00 3.60 17.78
CA GLU A 113 7.40 3.78 18.21
C GLU A 113 8.31 2.60 17.80
N THR A 114 7.76 1.39 17.66
CA THR A 114 8.52 0.23 17.20
C THR A 114 8.96 0.42 15.75
N TYR A 115 8.03 0.77 14.87
CA TYR A 115 8.27 1.08 13.47
C TYR A 115 9.28 2.23 13.31
N LEU A 116 9.12 3.31 14.09
CA LEU A 116 10.03 4.46 14.03
C LEU A 116 11.43 4.14 14.55
N ALA A 117 11.55 3.28 15.57
CA ALA A 117 12.85 2.83 16.07
C ALA A 117 13.58 1.93 15.07
N GLU A 118 12.85 1.06 14.35
CA GLU A 118 13.40 0.25 13.27
C GLU A 118 13.85 1.14 12.10
N TRP A 119 13.02 2.08 11.67
CA TRP A 119 13.38 3.04 10.62
C TRP A 119 14.61 3.88 11.01
N GLU A 120 14.68 4.38 12.25
CA GLU A 120 15.86 5.11 12.75
C GLU A 120 17.12 4.24 12.73
N ALA A 121 17.01 2.96 13.08
CA ALA A 121 18.14 2.03 13.04
C ALA A 121 18.63 1.83 11.60
N ASP A 122 17.73 1.65 10.63
CA ASP A 122 18.07 1.47 9.20
C ASP A 122 18.75 2.71 8.63
N VAL A 123 18.26 3.92 8.95
CA VAL A 123 18.88 5.18 8.55
C VAL A 123 20.31 5.28 9.09
N LEU A 124 20.49 4.94 10.37
CA LEU A 124 21.81 4.97 11.01
C LEU A 124 22.74 3.87 10.50
N GLU A 125 22.24 2.68 10.15
CA GLU A 125 23.04 1.59 9.57
C GLU A 125 23.47 1.92 8.14
N GLY A 126 22.55 2.39 7.29
CA GLY A 126 22.87 2.86 5.95
C GLY A 126 23.94 3.94 5.95
N SER A 127 23.86 4.90 6.88
CA SER A 127 24.88 5.94 7.04
C SER A 127 26.28 5.41 7.43
N LYS A 128 26.35 4.28 8.14
CA LYS A 128 27.62 3.66 8.56
C LYS A 128 28.26 2.86 7.43
N LEU A 129 27.44 2.19 6.62
CA LEU A 129 27.89 1.45 5.43
C LEU A 129 28.46 2.41 4.37
N GLU A 130 27.78 3.53 4.12
CA GLU A 130 28.23 4.61 3.22
C GLU A 130 29.54 5.26 3.68
N ARG A 131 29.83 5.28 5.00
CA ARG A 131 31.11 5.74 5.56
C ARG A 131 32.23 4.69 5.43
N GLY A 132 31.87 3.43 5.20
CA GLY A 132 32.76 2.27 5.29
C GLY A 132 33.34 1.79 3.96
N GLU A 133 32.59 1.86 2.85
CA GLU A 133 33.00 1.26 1.58
C GLU A 133 32.57 2.12 0.39
N GLY A 134 33.51 2.42 -0.52
CA GLY A 134 33.17 2.99 -1.81
C GLY A 134 32.51 1.95 -2.70
N HIS A 135 31.45 2.40 -3.38
CA HIS A 135 30.81 1.84 -4.57
C HIS A 135 29.76 0.72 -4.41
N GLU A 136 28.66 0.95 -5.14
CA GLU A 136 27.65 0.02 -5.68
C GLU A 136 26.36 -0.21 -4.88
N GLY A 137 25.43 0.75 -5.01
CA GLY A 137 24.06 0.53 -5.49
C GLY A 137 23.12 -0.35 -4.65
N GLY A 138 22.16 0.29 -3.98
CA GLY A 138 21.06 -0.41 -3.30
C GLY A 138 19.84 0.46 -3.04
N VAL A 139 18.88 0.38 -3.96
CA VAL A 139 17.41 0.56 -3.82
C VAL A 139 16.93 1.62 -2.81
N GLY A 140 16.69 2.83 -3.31
CA GLY A 140 15.93 3.84 -2.57
C GLY A 140 14.46 3.45 -2.44
N HIS A 141 13.95 3.32 -1.21
CA HIS A 141 12.52 3.42 -0.94
C HIS A 141 12.12 4.89 -1.06
N GLY A 142 11.82 5.29 -2.29
CA GLY A 142 11.25 6.60 -2.61
C GLY A 142 9.74 6.59 -2.38
N ASP A 143 9.31 6.58 -1.12
CA ASP A 143 7.95 6.97 -0.75
C ASP A 143 7.98 8.43 -0.31
N ASN A 144 8.03 9.31 -1.32
CA ASN A 144 7.83 10.73 -1.14
C ASN A 144 6.33 10.99 -0.91
N HIS A 145 5.90 10.93 0.34
CA HIS A 145 4.65 11.56 0.78
C HIS A 145 4.85 13.07 0.74
N GLY A 146 4.29 13.72 -0.28
CA GLY A 146 4.41 15.17 -0.46
C GLY A 146 3.63 15.70 -1.66
N ASP A 147 2.34 15.38 -1.75
CA ASP A 147 1.41 16.13 -2.61
C ASP A 147 1.12 17.48 -1.94
N ALA A 148 2.06 18.41 -2.07
CA ALA A 148 1.79 19.83 -1.89
C ALA A 148 1.40 20.38 -3.26
N ASP A 149 0.09 20.55 -3.46
CA ASP A 149 -0.47 21.38 -4.53
C ASP A 149 0.15 22.77 -4.43
N ALA A 150 1.07 23.08 -5.34
CA ALA A 150 1.65 24.40 -5.49
C ALA A 150 1.30 24.95 -6.87
N GLU A 151 0.12 25.57 -6.92
CA GLU A 151 -0.19 26.55 -7.94
C GLU A 151 0.76 27.74 -7.76
N HIS A 152 1.83 27.78 -8.54
CA HIS A 152 2.58 29.00 -8.78
C HIS A 152 3.03 29.05 -10.23
N ALA A 153 2.16 29.63 -11.06
CA ALA A 153 2.58 30.30 -12.27
C ALA A 153 3.33 31.58 -11.85
N GLU A 154 4.64 31.62 -12.07
CA GLU A 154 5.34 32.70 -12.79
C GLU A 154 6.87 32.56 -12.72
N ASP A 155 7.49 32.83 -13.88
CA ASP A 155 8.90 33.16 -14.14
C ASP A 155 9.98 32.07 -14.01
N ALA A 156 10.51 31.66 -15.17
CA ALA A 156 11.89 31.18 -15.28
C ALA A 156 12.45 31.36 -16.71
N ASP A 157 13.04 32.52 -16.97
CA ASP A 157 14.31 32.56 -17.70
C ASP A 157 15.40 32.26 -16.65
N HIS A 158 15.82 31.00 -16.51
CA HIS A 158 17.04 30.66 -15.80
C HIS A 158 17.83 29.60 -16.57
N ASP A 159 18.85 30.11 -17.25
CA ASP A 159 19.95 29.43 -17.90
C ASP A 159 20.91 28.86 -16.84
N GLY A 160 20.69 27.62 -16.44
CA GLY A 160 21.59 26.86 -15.57
C GLY A 160 22.19 25.66 -16.30
N GLU A 161 23.49 25.73 -16.56
CA GLU A 161 24.29 24.72 -17.25
C GLU A 161 24.18 23.33 -16.59
N HIS A 162 23.72 22.33 -17.35
CA HIS A 162 23.86 20.92 -17.01
C HIS A 162 25.34 20.51 -17.15
N SER A 163 26.05 20.40 -16.03
CA SER A 163 27.34 19.70 -15.98
C SER A 163 27.14 18.32 -15.34
N GLU A 164 27.25 17.28 -16.17
CA GLU A 164 27.35 15.88 -15.76
C GLU A 164 28.58 15.65 -14.87
N GLY A 165 28.36 15.05 -13.70
CA GLY A 165 29.42 14.57 -12.80
C GLY A 165 28.90 14.39 -11.37
N THR A 166 28.39 13.21 -11.03
CA THR A 166 27.95 12.91 -9.65
C THR A 166 29.16 12.56 -8.79
N ASP A 167 29.92 13.58 -8.40
CA ASP A 167 30.65 13.55 -7.14
C ASP A 167 29.59 13.85 -6.07
N ILE A 168 29.09 12.83 -5.36
CA ILE A 168 28.20 13.07 -4.20
C ILE A 168 29.08 13.71 -3.14
N ASP A 169 28.89 15.01 -2.90
CA ASP A 169 29.59 15.72 -1.84
C ASP A 169 29.28 15.04 -0.50
N ALA A 170 30.31 14.70 0.28
CA ALA A 170 30.14 14.05 1.59
C ALA A 170 29.25 14.86 2.57
N ASN A 171 29.04 16.14 2.29
CA ASN A 171 28.09 17.00 2.99
C ASN A 171 26.63 16.57 2.73
N ASP A 172 26.30 16.17 1.51
CA ASP A 172 24.94 15.80 1.09
C ASP A 172 24.48 14.49 1.74
N ALA A 173 25.38 13.52 1.90
CA ALA A 173 25.07 12.26 2.59
C ALA A 173 24.79 12.48 4.09
N GLU A 174 25.56 13.38 4.75
CA GLU A 174 25.32 13.71 6.16
C GLU A 174 24.04 14.53 6.35
N GLN A 175 23.70 15.42 5.41
CA GLN A 175 22.41 16.13 5.44
C GLN A 175 21.24 15.19 5.22
N ASN A 176 21.30 14.28 4.25
CA ASN A 176 20.22 13.32 3.98
C ASN A 176 19.87 12.48 5.22
N VAL A 177 20.89 12.00 5.96
CA VAL A 177 20.67 11.29 7.23
C VAL A 177 19.99 12.18 8.26
N LYS A 178 20.39 13.45 8.39
CA LYS A 178 19.74 14.39 9.32
C LYS A 178 18.31 14.68 8.92
N ASP A 179 18.02 14.81 7.64
CA ASP A 179 16.68 15.08 7.13
C ASP A 179 15.74 13.90 7.43
N GLN A 180 16.20 12.67 7.20
CA GLN A 180 15.45 11.45 7.54
C GLN A 180 15.22 11.32 9.05
N LEU A 181 16.24 11.58 9.89
CA LEU A 181 16.08 11.58 11.35
C LEU A 181 15.13 12.69 11.83
N THR A 182 15.14 13.85 11.16
CA THR A 182 14.19 14.94 11.44
C THR A 182 12.78 14.52 11.08
N GLN A 183 12.58 13.85 9.95
CA GLN A 183 11.28 13.30 9.55
C GLN A 183 10.76 12.30 10.58
N ILE A 184 11.59 11.36 11.04
CA ILE A 184 11.24 10.42 12.11
C ILE A 184 10.80 11.18 13.37
N GLN A 185 11.53 12.22 13.77
CA GLN A 185 11.17 13.00 14.95
C GLN A 185 9.84 13.75 14.76
N ASN A 186 9.58 14.32 13.58
CA ASN A 186 8.31 14.97 13.29
C ASN A 186 7.13 13.98 13.43
N VAL A 187 7.29 12.76 12.93
CA VAL A 187 6.26 11.72 13.08
C VAL A 187 6.06 11.32 14.54
N ARG A 188 7.13 11.24 15.36
CA ARG A 188 7.00 11.04 16.82
C ARG A 188 6.22 12.17 17.49
N ASP A 189 6.50 13.41 17.08
CA ASP A 189 5.81 14.59 17.61
C ASP A 189 4.33 14.56 17.21
N GLU A 190 4.00 14.19 15.97
CA GLU A 190 2.62 14.00 15.51
C GLU A 190 1.88 12.91 16.30
N ILE A 191 2.52 11.77 16.57
CA ILE A 191 1.95 10.72 17.45
C ILE A 191 1.64 11.33 18.83
N ALA A 192 2.60 12.04 19.43
CA ALA A 192 2.43 12.66 20.74
C ALA A 192 1.32 13.72 20.76
N GLU A 193 1.20 14.53 19.71
CA GLU A 193 0.16 15.56 19.55
C GLU A 193 -1.23 14.96 19.31
N SER A 194 -1.30 13.84 18.57
CA SER A 194 -2.55 13.12 18.32
C SER A 194 -3.16 12.53 19.60
N GLY A 195 -2.34 12.30 20.63
CA GLY A 195 -2.73 11.63 21.86
C GLY A 195 -2.99 10.12 21.70
N LYS A 196 -2.67 9.56 20.53
CA LYS A 196 -2.68 8.12 20.25
C LYS A 196 -1.30 7.51 20.51
N ASP A 197 -1.22 6.19 20.47
CA ASP A 197 0.03 5.43 20.54
C ASP A 197 0.66 5.16 19.15
N HIS A 198 -0.06 5.47 18.07
CA HIS A 198 0.39 5.31 16.68
C HIS A 198 -0.36 6.25 15.72
N LEU A 199 0.19 6.41 14.51
CA LEU A 199 -0.52 6.89 13.33
C LEU A 199 -0.88 5.70 12.42
N SER A 200 -1.92 5.86 11.61
CA SER A 200 -2.35 4.86 10.64
C SER A 200 -2.42 5.48 9.25
N ASP A 201 -1.73 4.87 8.29
CA ASP A 201 -1.87 5.19 6.86
C ASP A 201 -2.68 4.08 6.18
N TYR A 202 -3.74 4.47 5.46
CA TYR A 202 -4.69 3.54 4.86
C TYR A 202 -4.62 3.59 3.33
N TRP A 203 -4.75 2.42 2.70
CA TRP A 203 -4.87 2.31 1.25
C TRP A 203 -5.70 1.10 0.86
N ILE A 204 -6.04 1.02 -0.43
CA ILE A 204 -6.78 -0.11 -0.98
C ILE A 204 -5.86 -0.88 -1.93
N GLU A 205 -5.74 -2.18 -1.71
CA GLU A 205 -5.06 -3.12 -2.59
C GLU A 205 -6.08 -3.73 -3.56
N THR A 206 -5.96 -3.41 -4.85
CA THR A 206 -6.97 -3.76 -5.85
C THR A 206 -6.95 -5.25 -6.16
N VAL A 207 -8.13 -5.86 -6.08
CA VAL A 207 -8.40 -7.20 -6.60
C VAL A 207 -8.87 -7.11 -8.05
N GLU A 208 -9.83 -6.24 -8.32
CA GLU A 208 -10.33 -5.95 -9.67
C GLU A 208 -10.88 -4.52 -9.75
N TYR A 209 -10.99 -3.98 -10.96
CA TYR A 209 -11.64 -2.69 -11.17
C TYR A 209 -12.36 -2.65 -12.52
N THR A 210 -13.34 -1.76 -12.64
CA THR A 210 -14.05 -1.48 -13.88
C THR A 210 -14.20 0.02 -14.09
N ILE A 211 -14.25 0.46 -15.35
CA ILE A 211 -14.54 1.85 -15.71
C ILE A 211 -16.05 2.02 -15.79
N ILE A 212 -16.59 2.97 -15.01
CA ILE A 212 -18.00 3.37 -15.08
C ILE A 212 -18.14 4.38 -16.22
N LYS A 213 -18.92 4.04 -17.23
CA LYS A 213 -19.27 4.97 -18.30
C LYS A 213 -20.54 5.72 -17.92
N GLU A 214 -20.44 7.05 -17.82
CA GLU A 214 -21.61 7.94 -17.75
C GLU A 214 -22.46 7.90 -19.03
#